data_AF-A0A8B5WMA7-F1
#
_entry.id   AF-A0A8B5WMA7-F1
#
_cell.length_a   1.000
_cell.length_b   1.000
_cell.length_c   1.000
_cell.angle_alpha   90.00
_cell.angle_beta   90.00
_cell.angle_gamma   90.00
#
_symmetry.space_group_name_H-M   'P 1'
#
loop_
_entity.id
_entity.type
_entity.pdbx_description
1 polymer ?
#
loop_
_entity_poly.entity_id
_entity_poly.type
_entity_poly.pdbx_seq_one_letter_code
_entity_poly.pdbx_strand_id
1 'polypeptide(L)'
;MVMLTALHEQRLQAVCSALKSSHARQVLDLGCGSGALTCLLLSDPDFDSVLAMDRSSEALATLRQNLANGGELGERLTLVHGSWTDTHPGCQAYQAAALVETIEHLDPRDLSRMENTVFAAYDLDCIVVTTPNGDYNPLLGLGPGQFRDPDHRFEWPRVKFRKWCRGLASRHGYQVRFADIGDPDPELGAATQMAVFTRTTSSS
;
A
#
# COMPACT_ATOMS: atom_id res chain seq x y z
N MET A 1 -15.16 -6.10 -15.16
CA MET A 1 -15.07 -4.77 -14.52
C MET A 1 -15.36 -5.00 -13.04
N VAL A 2 -14.34 -4.92 -12.18
CA VAL A 2 -14.54 -5.09 -10.74
C VAL A 2 -15.38 -3.90 -10.26
N MET A 3 -16.55 -4.15 -9.67
CA MET A 3 -17.34 -3.09 -9.04
C MET A 3 -16.65 -2.73 -7.73
N LEU A 4 -15.95 -1.59 -7.73
CA LEU A 4 -15.25 -1.08 -6.55
C LEU A 4 -16.24 -0.22 -5.74
N THR A 5 -16.11 -0.26 -4.42
CA THR A 5 -16.84 0.71 -3.59
C THR A 5 -16.24 2.09 -3.77
N ALA A 6 -17.03 3.16 -3.58
CA ALA A 6 -16.55 4.53 -3.71
C ALA A 6 -15.32 4.81 -2.82
N LEU A 7 -15.29 4.27 -1.59
CA LEU A 7 -14.14 4.38 -0.69
C LEU A 7 -12.90 3.67 -1.25
N HIS A 8 -13.09 2.50 -1.85
CA HIS A 8 -11.98 1.77 -2.46
C HIS A 8 -11.39 2.55 -3.64
N GLU A 9 -12.23 3.11 -4.51
CA GLU A 9 -11.76 3.97 -5.62
C GLU A 9 -11.01 5.20 -5.13
N GLN A 10 -11.55 5.92 -4.14
CA GLN A 10 -10.89 7.07 -3.51
C GLN A 10 -9.51 6.71 -2.97
N ARG A 11 -9.38 5.52 -2.36
CA ARG A 11 -8.10 5.01 -1.84
C ARG A 11 -7.10 4.78 -2.95
N LEU A 12 -7.48 4.08 -4.01
CA LEU A 12 -6.60 3.83 -5.15
C LEU A 12 -6.13 5.13 -5.80
N GLN A 13 -7.03 6.09 -5.97
CA GLN A 13 -6.70 7.41 -6.53
C GLN A 13 -5.76 8.21 -5.64
N ALA A 14 -5.97 8.19 -4.33
CA ALA A 14 -5.10 8.87 -3.36
C ALA A 14 -3.68 8.26 -3.36
N VAL A 15 -3.57 6.93 -3.40
CA VAL A 15 -2.29 6.22 -3.46
C VAL A 15 -1.57 6.50 -4.78
N CYS A 16 -2.28 6.39 -5.91
CA CYS A 16 -1.74 6.72 -7.23
C CYS A 16 -1.21 8.16 -7.27
N SER A 17 -2.01 9.13 -6.79
CA SER A 17 -1.60 10.53 -6.72
C SER A 17 -0.35 10.77 -5.85
N ALA A 18 -0.23 10.04 -4.73
CA ALA A 18 0.94 10.12 -3.86
C ALA A 18 2.20 9.57 -4.55
N LEU A 19 2.10 8.44 -5.26
CA LEU A 19 3.20 7.87 -6.03
C LEU A 19 3.61 8.78 -7.21
N LYS A 20 2.64 9.35 -7.92
CA LYS A 20 2.92 10.34 -8.98
C LYS A 20 3.65 11.56 -8.44
N SER A 21 3.24 12.04 -7.26
CA SER A 21 3.86 13.20 -6.61
C SER A 21 5.30 12.94 -6.14
N SER A 22 5.73 11.69 -6.01
CA SER A 22 7.13 11.35 -5.75
C SER A 22 7.97 11.23 -7.02
N HIS A 23 7.39 11.44 -8.21
CA HIS A 23 8.04 11.30 -9.51
C HIS A 23 8.62 9.90 -9.78
N ALA A 24 8.15 8.88 -9.06
CA ALA A 24 8.57 7.51 -9.29
C ALA A 24 7.95 6.97 -10.58
N ARG A 25 8.77 6.37 -11.44
CA ARG A 25 8.35 5.74 -12.71
C ARG A 25 8.31 4.23 -12.63
N GLN A 26 9.14 3.64 -11.77
CA GLN A 26 9.14 2.21 -11.47
C GLN A 26 8.56 1.99 -10.08
N VAL A 27 7.38 1.38 -9.99
CA VAL A 27 6.63 1.23 -8.72
C VAL A 27 6.33 -0.24 -8.35
N LEU A 28 6.36 -0.52 -7.05
CA LEU A 28 5.97 -1.80 -6.48
C LEU A 28 4.53 -1.74 -5.96
N ASP A 29 3.72 -2.74 -6.28
CA ASP A 29 2.42 -3.00 -5.66
C ASP A 29 2.55 -4.26 -4.77
N LEU A 30 2.73 -4.06 -3.46
CA LEU A 30 3.08 -5.10 -2.50
C LEU A 30 1.84 -5.58 -1.73
N GLY A 31 1.42 -6.81 -2.02
CA GLY A 31 0.09 -7.34 -1.67
C GLY A 31 -0.96 -6.84 -2.65
N CYS A 32 -0.68 -6.99 -3.94
CA CYS A 32 -1.47 -6.36 -5.02
C CYS A 32 -2.91 -6.92 -5.15
N GLY A 33 -3.20 -8.07 -4.55
CA GLY A 33 -4.47 -8.76 -4.70
C GLY A 33 -4.80 -9.01 -6.18
N SER A 34 -6.04 -8.74 -6.57
CA SER A 34 -6.50 -8.83 -7.97
C SER A 34 -5.99 -7.69 -8.87
N GLY A 35 -5.16 -6.79 -8.32
CA GLY A 35 -4.39 -5.75 -8.99
C GLY A 35 -5.17 -4.53 -9.41
N ALA A 36 -6.16 -4.10 -8.62
CA ALA A 36 -6.90 -2.88 -8.89
C ALA A 36 -5.97 -1.64 -8.93
N LEU A 37 -5.02 -1.53 -7.99
CA LEU A 37 -3.99 -0.49 -8.02
C LEU A 37 -3.05 -0.67 -9.23
N THR A 38 -2.53 -1.88 -9.43
CA THR A 38 -1.68 -2.20 -10.60
C THR A 38 -2.32 -1.77 -11.92
N CYS A 39 -3.59 -2.06 -12.16
CA CYS A 39 -4.32 -1.63 -13.36
C CYS A 39 -4.40 -0.11 -13.48
N LEU A 40 -4.66 0.60 -12.37
CA LEU A 40 -4.68 2.06 -12.35
C LEU A 40 -3.30 2.65 -12.69
N LEU A 41 -2.23 2.11 -12.10
CA LEU A 41 -0.86 2.55 -12.33
C LEU A 41 -0.43 2.31 -13.79
N LEU A 42 -0.68 1.12 -14.34
CA LEU A 42 -0.32 0.81 -15.73
C LEU A 42 -1.08 1.68 -16.74
N SER A 43 -2.30 2.11 -16.41
CA SER A 43 -3.10 2.98 -17.28
C SER A 43 -2.56 4.41 -17.35
N ASP A 44 -1.68 4.80 -16.43
CA ASP A 44 -1.08 6.13 -16.37
C ASP A 44 0.30 6.13 -17.06
N PRO A 45 0.55 7.03 -18.02
CA PRO A 45 1.81 7.07 -18.76
C PRO A 45 3.01 7.54 -17.94
N ASP A 46 2.80 8.11 -16.74
CA ASP A 46 3.92 8.52 -15.87
C ASP A 46 4.66 7.31 -15.26
N PHE A 47 4.04 6.13 -15.24
CA PHE A 47 4.65 4.89 -14.75
C PHE A 47 5.16 4.01 -15.91
N ASP A 48 6.46 3.75 -15.90
CA ASP A 48 7.15 2.94 -16.91
C ASP A 48 7.01 1.44 -16.64
N SER A 49 7.03 1.04 -15.35
CA SER A 49 6.86 -0.36 -14.98
C SER A 49 6.26 -0.51 -13.59
N VAL A 50 5.53 -1.61 -13.43
CA VAL A 50 4.93 -2.04 -12.16
C VAL A 50 5.38 -3.46 -11.86
N LEU A 51 5.89 -3.71 -10.66
CA LEU A 51 6.01 -5.06 -10.13
C LEU A 51 4.90 -5.28 -9.11
N ALA A 52 4.01 -6.21 -9.42
CA ALA A 52 2.92 -6.60 -8.53
C ALA A 52 3.27 -7.92 -7.85
N MET A 53 3.25 -7.92 -6.52
CA MET A 53 3.61 -9.08 -5.69
C MET A 53 2.45 -9.46 -4.80
N ASP A 54 2.11 -10.75 -4.77
CA ASP A 54 1.13 -11.29 -3.82
C ASP A 54 1.48 -12.73 -3.43
N ARG A 55 0.97 -13.18 -2.27
CA ARG A 55 1.10 -14.57 -1.80
C ARG A 55 0.04 -15.48 -2.40
N SER A 56 -1.08 -14.94 -2.88
CA SER A 56 -2.14 -15.70 -3.53
C SER A 56 -1.85 -15.88 -5.02
N SER A 57 -1.64 -17.13 -5.43
CA SER A 57 -1.54 -17.51 -6.84
C SER A 57 -2.81 -17.19 -7.61
N GLU A 58 -3.97 -17.28 -6.94
CA GLU A 58 -5.29 -17.02 -7.49
C GLU A 58 -5.45 -15.53 -7.79
N ALA A 59 -5.06 -14.66 -6.86
CA ALA A 59 -5.11 -13.21 -7.03
C ALA A 59 -4.24 -12.76 -8.22
N LEU A 60 -3.02 -13.30 -8.32
CA LEU A 60 -2.12 -13.03 -9.45
C LEU A 60 -2.66 -13.57 -10.79
N ALA A 61 -3.34 -14.71 -10.78
CA ALA A 61 -4.01 -15.24 -11.96
C ALA A 61 -5.16 -14.32 -12.40
N THR A 62 -5.95 -13.81 -11.45
CA THR A 62 -7.00 -12.81 -11.73
C THR A 62 -6.42 -11.51 -12.26
N LEU A 63 -5.33 -11.00 -11.68
CA LEU A 63 -4.63 -9.81 -12.19
C LEU A 63 -4.16 -10.01 -13.63
N ARG A 64 -3.52 -11.14 -13.92
CA ARG A 64 -3.11 -11.50 -15.29
C ARG A 64 -4.31 -11.52 -16.24
N GLN A 65 -5.45 -12.07 -15.82
CA GLN A 65 -6.67 -12.11 -16.64
C GLN A 65 -7.26 -10.71 -16.86
N ASN A 66 -7.27 -9.85 -15.83
CA ASN A 66 -7.74 -8.47 -15.94
C ASN A 66 -6.93 -7.67 -16.97
N LEU A 67 -5.65 -8.01 -17.14
CA LEU A 67 -4.74 -7.38 -18.10
C LEU A 67 -4.58 -8.14 -19.41
N ALA A 68 -5.20 -9.32 -19.57
CA ALA A 68 -5.06 -10.15 -20.77
C ALA A 68 -5.56 -9.46 -22.06
N ASN A 69 -6.39 -8.42 -21.91
CA ASN A 69 -6.85 -7.57 -23.02
C ASN A 69 -6.09 -6.23 -23.13
N GLY A 70 -5.04 -6.03 -22.33
CA GLY A 70 -4.37 -4.75 -22.12
C GLY A 70 -3.21 -4.43 -23.07
N GLY A 71 -2.87 -5.30 -24.02
CA GLY A 71 -1.78 -5.07 -24.99
C GLY A 71 -0.46 -4.69 -24.33
N GLU A 72 0.07 -3.50 -24.67
CA GLU A 72 1.33 -2.92 -24.16
C GLU A 72 1.36 -2.77 -22.62
N LEU A 73 0.21 -2.75 -21.94
CA LEU A 73 0.15 -2.72 -20.47
C LEU A 73 0.79 -3.98 -19.84
N GLY A 74 0.69 -5.12 -20.52
CA GLY A 74 1.27 -6.37 -20.05
C GLY A 74 2.80 -6.37 -20.08
N GLU A 75 3.42 -5.63 -21.00
CA GLU A 75 4.89 -5.55 -21.13
C GLU A 75 5.53 -4.74 -19.99
N ARG A 76 4.78 -3.79 -19.43
CA ARG A 76 5.19 -2.97 -18.28
C ARG A 76 4.97 -3.65 -16.93
N LEU A 77 4.37 -4.84 -16.91
CA LEU A 77 4.04 -5.57 -15.68
C LEU A 77 5.00 -6.72 -15.41
N THR A 78 5.56 -6.76 -14.21
CA THR A 78 6.19 -7.95 -13.63
C THR A 78 5.31 -8.53 -12.53
N LEU A 79 4.97 -9.83 -12.61
CA LEU A 79 4.22 -10.54 -11.57
C LEU A 79 5.17 -11.40 -10.73
N VAL A 80 5.10 -11.25 -9.41
CA VAL A 80 5.87 -12.07 -8.46
C VAL A 80 4.94 -12.78 -7.50
N HIS A 81 4.98 -14.11 -7.49
CA HIS A 81 4.37 -14.91 -6.44
C HIS A 81 5.33 -14.99 -5.26
N GLY A 82 5.02 -14.28 -4.18
CA GLY A 82 5.93 -14.11 -3.05
C GLY A 82 5.34 -13.31 -1.91
N SER A 83 6.07 -13.25 -0.80
CA SER A 83 5.71 -12.42 0.34
C SER A 83 6.50 -11.13 0.32
N TRP A 84 5.82 -10.00 0.46
CA TRP A 84 6.46 -8.69 0.61
C TRP A 84 7.15 -8.49 1.98
N THR A 85 7.08 -9.49 2.86
CA THR A 85 7.91 -9.60 4.07
C THR A 85 9.24 -10.32 3.84
N ASP A 86 9.42 -10.93 2.67
CA ASP A 86 10.63 -11.66 2.27
C ASP A 86 11.31 -10.87 1.14
N THR A 87 12.62 -10.68 1.22
CA THR A 87 13.34 -9.92 0.20
C THR A 87 13.32 -10.61 -1.15
N HIS A 88 12.91 -9.89 -2.20
CA HIS A 88 13.00 -10.33 -3.57
C HIS A 88 14.01 -9.47 -4.35
N PRO A 89 15.04 -10.05 -5.00
CA PRO A 89 16.09 -9.28 -5.67
C PRO A 89 15.57 -8.29 -6.73
N GLY A 90 14.49 -8.65 -7.42
CA GLY A 90 13.89 -7.79 -8.45
C GLY A 90 13.26 -6.49 -7.93
N CYS A 91 13.05 -6.34 -6.62
CA CYS A 91 12.40 -5.17 -6.05
C CYS A 91 13.36 -3.98 -5.83
N GLN A 92 14.68 -4.20 -5.81
CA GLN A 92 15.68 -3.13 -5.61
C GLN A 92 15.85 -2.21 -6.83
N ALA A 93 15.30 -2.58 -7.98
CA ALA A 93 15.33 -1.76 -9.20
C ALA A 93 14.20 -0.72 -9.27
N TYR A 94 13.38 -0.62 -8.21
CA TYR A 94 12.18 0.21 -8.17
C TYR A 94 12.39 1.42 -7.24
N GLN A 95 11.61 2.48 -7.47
CA GLN A 95 11.78 3.77 -6.79
C GLN A 95 10.74 3.99 -5.70
N ALA A 96 9.55 3.41 -5.85
CA ALA A 96 8.50 3.54 -4.85
C ALA A 96 7.70 2.25 -4.64
N ALA A 97 7.05 2.14 -3.50
CA ALA A 97 6.14 1.03 -3.20
C ALA A 97 4.82 1.52 -2.61
N ALA A 98 3.76 0.78 -2.90
CA ALA A 98 2.47 0.89 -2.23
C ALA A 98 2.13 -0.40 -1.49
N LEU A 99 1.60 -0.23 -0.28
CA LEU A 99 1.05 -1.26 0.60
C LEU A 99 -0.37 -0.84 0.96
N VAL A 100 -1.34 -1.24 0.12
CA VAL A 100 -2.72 -0.74 0.21
C VAL A 100 -3.59 -1.77 0.91
N GLU A 101 -3.94 -1.52 2.17
CA GLU A 101 -4.74 -2.44 3.00
C GLU A 101 -4.10 -3.82 3.15
N THR A 102 -2.79 -3.86 3.41
CA THR A 102 -2.05 -5.12 3.50
C THR A 102 -1.43 -5.35 4.87
N ILE A 103 -1.10 -4.27 5.61
CA ILE A 103 -0.38 -4.40 6.87
C ILE A 103 -1.24 -5.03 7.97
N GLU A 104 -2.54 -4.79 7.97
CA GLU A 104 -3.52 -5.31 8.93
C GLU A 104 -3.70 -6.82 8.85
N HIS A 105 -3.34 -7.44 7.72
CA HIS A 105 -3.37 -8.90 7.56
C HIS A 105 -2.10 -9.57 8.08
N LEU A 106 -1.03 -8.80 8.36
CA LEU A 106 0.18 -9.35 8.95
C LEU A 106 -0.04 -9.73 10.40
N ASP A 107 0.58 -10.85 10.80
CA ASP A 107 0.81 -11.09 12.21
C ASP A 107 1.67 -9.95 12.77
N PRO A 108 1.31 -9.34 13.91
CA PRO A 108 2.11 -8.27 14.52
C PRO A 108 3.59 -8.63 14.74
N ARG A 109 3.92 -9.92 14.87
CA ARG A 109 5.30 -10.42 14.99
C ARG A 109 6.11 -10.23 13.70
N ASP A 110 5.45 -10.22 12.54
CA ASP A 110 6.06 -10.09 11.23
C ASP A 110 6.25 -8.64 10.77
N LEU A 111 5.76 -7.65 11.51
CA LEU A 111 5.97 -6.23 11.21
C LEU A 111 7.46 -5.86 11.16
N SER A 112 8.31 -6.53 11.94
CA SER A 112 9.76 -6.35 11.91
C SER A 112 10.39 -6.88 10.62
N ARG A 113 9.86 -7.99 10.07
CA ARG A 113 10.32 -8.57 8.80
C ARG A 113 9.94 -7.66 7.64
N MET A 114 8.70 -7.16 7.66
CA MET A 114 8.22 -6.14 6.74
C MET A 114 9.11 -4.90 6.75
N GLU A 115 9.40 -4.36 7.94
CA GLU A 115 10.27 -3.20 8.11
C GLU A 115 11.65 -3.42 7.48
N ASN A 116 12.30 -4.55 7.79
CA ASN A 116 13.61 -4.88 7.22
C ASN A 116 13.57 -5.04 5.69
N THR A 117 12.49 -5.59 5.14
CA THR A 117 12.37 -5.80 3.70
C THR A 117 12.06 -4.49 2.96
N VAL A 118 10.97 -3.82 3.33
CA VAL A 118 10.43 -2.68 2.57
C VAL A 118 11.22 -1.40 2.84
N PHE A 119 11.55 -1.12 4.11
CA PHE A 119 12.19 0.14 4.49
C PHE A 119 13.71 0.09 4.40
N ALA A 120 14.33 -1.06 4.70
CA ALA A 120 15.79 -1.19 4.71
C ALA A 120 16.37 -1.83 3.44
N ALA A 121 15.79 -2.93 2.93
CA ALA A 121 16.42 -3.70 1.84
C ALA A 121 16.13 -3.18 0.43
N TYR A 122 14.94 -2.60 0.19
CA TYR A 122 14.52 -2.14 -1.14
C TYR A 122 14.95 -0.72 -1.51
N ASP A 123 15.53 0.01 -0.57
CA ASP A 123 16.13 1.34 -0.79
C ASP A 123 15.24 2.36 -1.52
N LEU A 124 13.94 2.35 -1.25
CA LEU A 124 12.95 3.15 -1.99
C LEU A 124 13.05 4.66 -1.66
N ASP A 125 12.66 5.51 -2.61
CA ASP A 125 12.51 6.96 -2.43
C ASP A 125 11.16 7.33 -1.81
N CYS A 126 10.13 6.54 -2.11
CA CYS A 126 8.76 6.76 -1.63
C CYS A 126 8.09 5.44 -1.21
N ILE A 127 7.41 5.44 -0.07
CA ILE A 127 6.60 4.31 0.38
C ILE A 127 5.22 4.85 0.77
N VAL A 128 4.16 4.27 0.23
CA VAL A 128 2.77 4.62 0.58
C VAL A 128 2.14 3.44 1.30
N VAL A 129 1.61 3.68 2.49
CA VAL A 129 0.93 2.67 3.30
C VAL A 129 -0.48 3.15 3.60
N THR A 130 -1.49 2.31 3.35
CA THR A 130 -2.85 2.53 3.85
C THR A 130 -3.27 1.38 4.76
N THR A 131 -4.15 1.69 5.71
CA THR A 131 -4.78 0.69 6.57
C THR A 131 -6.12 1.24 7.11
N PRO A 132 -7.04 0.40 7.58
CA PRO A 132 -8.27 0.85 8.20
C PRO A 132 -8.02 1.74 9.42
N ASN A 133 -8.87 2.75 9.59
CA ASN A 133 -8.92 3.55 10.80
C ASN A 133 -9.79 2.91 11.87
N GLY A 134 -9.16 2.28 12.87
CA GLY A 134 -9.88 1.67 14.00
C GLY A 134 -10.71 2.67 14.82
N ASP A 135 -10.35 3.97 14.83
CA ASP A 135 -11.16 5.01 15.50
C ASP A 135 -12.52 5.19 14.81
N TYR A 136 -12.62 4.89 13.50
CA TYR A 136 -13.82 5.10 12.69
C TYR A 136 -14.82 3.93 12.77
N ASN A 137 -14.41 2.78 13.30
CA ASN A 137 -15.21 1.56 13.37
C ASN A 137 -16.59 1.72 14.05
N PRO A 138 -16.75 2.51 15.12
CA PRO A 138 -18.06 2.74 15.72
C PRO A 138 -19.09 3.32 14.75
N LEU A 139 -18.67 4.16 13.80
CA LEU A 139 -19.55 4.73 12.77
C LEU A 139 -20.00 3.68 11.73
N LEU A 140 -19.28 2.56 11.65
CA LEU A 140 -19.63 1.41 10.82
C LEU A 140 -20.49 0.38 11.57
N GLY A 141 -20.89 0.68 12.82
CA GLY A 141 -21.68 -0.22 13.65
C GLY A 141 -20.88 -1.37 14.28
N LEU A 142 -19.54 -1.28 14.28
CA LEU A 142 -18.67 -2.28 14.87
C LEU A 142 -18.44 -2.00 16.36
N GLY A 143 -18.61 -3.03 17.18
CA GLY A 143 -18.36 -2.99 18.62
C GLY A 143 -16.86 -3.08 18.98
N PRO A 144 -16.51 -2.84 20.26
CA PRO A 144 -15.12 -2.94 20.71
C PRO A 144 -14.49 -4.30 20.38
N GLY A 145 -13.32 -4.28 19.76
CA GLY A 145 -12.58 -5.49 19.36
C GLY A 145 -13.07 -6.18 18.09
N GLN A 146 -14.11 -5.65 17.43
CA GLN A 146 -14.52 -6.11 16.11
C GLN A 146 -13.71 -5.42 15.01
N PHE A 147 -13.44 -6.17 13.95
CA PHE A 147 -12.78 -5.70 12.74
C PHE A 147 -13.78 -5.68 11.57
N ARG A 148 -13.52 -4.82 10.59
CA ARG A 148 -14.29 -4.67 9.34
C ARG A 148 -14.21 -5.91 8.48
N ASP A 149 -13.12 -6.66 8.61
CA ASP A 149 -12.88 -7.90 7.91
C ASP A 149 -12.43 -8.98 8.91
N PRO A 150 -12.98 -10.21 8.85
CA PRO A 150 -12.58 -11.31 9.72
C PRO A 150 -11.11 -11.73 9.56
N ASP A 151 -10.46 -11.44 8.43
CA ASP A 151 -9.06 -11.79 8.17
C ASP A 151 -8.08 -10.73 8.71
N HIS A 152 -8.56 -9.60 9.23
CA HIS A 152 -7.71 -8.62 9.89
C HIS A 152 -7.13 -9.18 11.20
N ARG A 153 -5.83 -8.98 11.38
CA ARG A 153 -5.11 -9.28 12.64
C ARG A 153 -5.14 -8.12 13.60
N PHE A 154 -5.30 -6.90 13.09
CA PHE A 154 -5.46 -5.69 13.88
C PHE A 154 -6.14 -4.59 13.06
N GLU A 155 -6.78 -3.65 13.75
CA GLU A 155 -7.13 -2.35 13.18
C GLU A 155 -6.69 -1.26 14.14
N TRP A 156 -5.70 -0.46 13.73
CA TRP A 156 -5.08 0.49 14.65
C TRP A 156 -5.85 1.81 14.70
N PRO A 157 -6.00 2.42 15.89
CA PRO A 157 -6.44 3.81 16.00
C PRO A 157 -5.38 4.74 15.41
N ARG A 158 -5.76 5.97 15.02
CA ARG A 158 -4.85 6.93 14.36
C ARG A 158 -3.60 7.21 15.16
N VAL A 159 -3.73 7.31 16.49
CA VAL A 159 -2.59 7.56 17.38
C VAL A 159 -1.55 6.44 17.27
N LYS A 160 -1.99 5.17 17.23
CA LYS A 160 -1.09 4.02 17.15
C LYS A 160 -0.44 3.92 15.78
N PHE A 161 -1.23 4.05 14.71
CA PHE A 161 -0.71 4.05 13.33
C PHE A 161 0.33 5.16 13.13
N ARG A 162 -0.01 6.41 13.48
CA ARG A 162 0.90 7.56 13.33
C ARG A 162 2.16 7.41 14.17
N LYS A 163 2.07 6.87 15.39
CA LYS A 163 3.25 6.60 16.23
C LYS A 163 4.16 5.55 15.59
N TRP A 164 3.60 4.46 15.09
CA TRP A 164 4.36 3.40 14.42
C TRP A 164 5.05 3.92 13.15
N CYS A 165 4.34 4.65 12.28
CA CYS A 165 4.90 5.25 11.08
C CYS A 165 6.03 6.25 11.40
N ARG A 166 5.87 7.12 12.40
CA ARG A 166 6.96 8.02 12.81
C ARG A 166 8.20 7.27 13.30
N GLY A 167 8.01 6.14 13.98
CA GLY A 167 9.10 5.26 14.39
C GLY A 167 9.86 4.69 13.19
N LEU A 168 9.14 4.17 12.19
CA LEU A 168 9.74 3.70 10.93
C LEU A 168 10.52 4.82 10.23
N ALA A 169 9.88 5.96 10.06
CA ALA A 169 10.47 7.11 9.38
C ALA A 169 11.79 7.56 10.04
N SER A 170 11.80 7.65 11.37
CA SER A 170 12.99 8.02 12.13
C SER A 170 14.13 6.99 12.05
N ARG A 171 13.82 5.69 11.98
CA ARG A 171 14.85 4.63 11.94
C ARG A 171 15.49 4.46 10.57
N HIS A 172 14.73 4.77 9.51
CA HIS A 172 15.14 4.48 8.12
C HIS A 172 15.40 5.74 7.29
N GLY A 173 15.43 6.93 7.89
CA GLY A 173 15.77 8.17 7.17
C GLY A 173 14.67 8.62 6.20
N TYR A 174 13.41 8.53 6.62
CA TYR A 174 12.27 9.08 5.88
C TYR A 174 11.64 10.25 6.66
N GLN A 175 11.02 11.16 5.93
CA GLN A 175 9.92 11.99 6.44
C GLN A 175 8.61 11.24 6.22
N VAL A 176 7.63 11.46 7.10
CA VAL A 176 6.30 10.87 6.94
C VAL A 176 5.21 11.95 7.01
N ARG A 177 4.32 11.92 6.02
CA ARG A 177 3.09 12.71 5.97
C ARG A 177 1.88 11.79 6.12
N PHE A 178 0.82 12.29 6.74
CA PHE A 178 -0.42 11.55 6.94
C PHE A 178 -1.56 12.19 6.16
N ALA A 179 -2.46 11.36 5.65
CA ALA A 179 -3.71 11.76 5.06
C ALA A 179 -4.80 10.77 5.48
N ASP A 180 -6.04 11.23 5.53
CA ASP A 180 -7.21 10.40 5.80
C ASP A 180 -8.04 10.32 4.50
N ILE A 181 -8.64 9.16 4.21
CA ILE A 181 -9.35 8.87 2.96
C ILE A 181 -10.75 8.36 3.28
N GLY A 182 -11.75 8.90 2.57
CA GLY A 182 -13.17 8.67 2.81
C GLY A 182 -13.84 9.87 3.45
N ASP A 183 -15.11 9.69 3.82
CA ASP A 183 -15.89 10.73 4.48
C ASP A 183 -15.30 11.05 5.87
N PRO A 184 -14.96 12.31 6.14
CA PRO A 184 -14.32 12.68 7.39
C PRO A 184 -15.34 12.88 8.50
N ASP A 185 -15.05 12.30 9.66
CA ASP A 185 -15.66 12.65 10.93
C ASP A 185 -14.74 13.63 11.72
N PRO A 186 -15.29 14.70 12.33
CA PRO A 186 -14.49 15.69 13.05
C PRO A 186 -13.65 15.12 14.20
N GLU A 187 -14.16 14.09 14.88
CA GLU A 187 -13.51 13.51 16.05
C GLU A 187 -12.70 12.28 15.67
N LEU A 188 -13.23 11.42 14.79
CA LEU A 188 -12.72 10.09 14.49
C LEU A 188 -11.85 10.03 13.21
N GLY A 189 -11.87 11.09 12.38
CA GLY A 189 -11.15 11.11 11.09
C GLY A 189 -11.94 10.37 10.01
N ALA A 190 -11.27 9.89 8.96
CA ALA A 190 -11.94 9.13 7.89
C ALA A 190 -11.79 7.61 8.06
N ALA A 191 -12.51 6.85 7.25
CA ALA A 191 -12.51 5.38 7.31
C ALA A 191 -11.13 4.76 7.06
N THR A 192 -10.31 5.38 6.22
CA THR A 192 -8.97 4.90 5.87
C THR A 192 -7.94 5.92 6.26
N GLN A 193 -6.80 5.46 6.77
CA GLN A 193 -5.66 6.30 7.10
C GLN A 193 -4.47 5.91 6.22
N MET A 194 -3.76 6.92 5.74
CA MET A 194 -2.64 6.79 4.80
C MET A 194 -1.40 7.47 5.38
N ALA A 195 -0.25 6.83 5.21
CA ALA A 195 1.07 7.38 5.47
C ALA A 195 1.90 7.36 4.19
N VAL A 196 2.48 8.51 3.86
CA VAL A 196 3.42 8.67 2.73
C VAL A 196 4.78 8.95 3.32
N PHE A 197 5.72 8.04 3.08
CA PHE A 197 7.11 8.14 3.47
C PHE A 197 7.92 8.64 2.29
N THR A 198 8.75 9.65 2.50
CA THR A 198 9.66 10.17 1.47
C THR A 198 11.07 10.22 2.05
N ARG A 199 12.03 9.65 1.33
CA ARG A 199 13.42 9.59 1.76
C ARG A 199 13.95 10.99 2.01
N THR A 200 14.61 11.19 3.15
CA THR A 200 15.35 12.44 3.37
C THR A 200 16.60 12.40 2.51
N THR A 201 16.71 13.30 1.54
CA THR A 201 18.00 13.54 0.89
C THR A 201 18.96 14.02 1.96
N SER A 202 19.96 13.21 2.30
CA SER A 202 21.12 13.69 3.04
C SER A 202 21.77 14.76 2.17
N SER A 203 21.66 16.02 2.59
CA SER A 203 22.57 17.06 2.12
C SER A 203 23.96 16.59 2.52
N SER A 204 24.74 16.14 1.55
CA SER A 204 26.17 15.88 1.72
C SER A 204 26.90 17.22 1.84
#